data_AF-A0A5N5JZ80-F1
#
_entry.id   AF-A0A5N5JZ80-F1
#
_cell.length_a   1.000
_cell.length_b   1.000
_cell.length_c   1.000
_cell.angle_alpha   90.00
_cell.angle_beta   90.00
_cell.angle_gamma   90.00
#
_symmetry.space_group_name_H-M   'P 1'
#
loop_
_entity.id
_entity.type
_entity.pdbx_description
1 polymer ?
#
loop_
_entity_poly.entity_id
_entity_poly.type
_entity_poly.pdbx_seq_one_letter_code
_entity_poly.pdbx_strand_id
1 'polypeptide(L)'
;MNAFWLFTCLTFPGRGLKLVDAPVSGGVKRASEGTLTIMASGTDESLTCTGSVLSALSEKLYVIRGGCGARSGVKMINQLLAGVHIASGAEAMALGARLGLNTRMLFDFVKNRGRTSWMFENRVPHMLDNDYTPFLKLLYNHLQGIVTRESSSLKVPLHIATVAHQLFLAGVVIFCFQVLCFPQSFF
;
A
#
# COMPACT_ATOMS: atom_id res chain seq x y z
N MET A 1 3.31 8.35 -7.97
CA MET A 1 3.69 7.34 -8.98
C MET A 1 2.57 6.32 -9.06
N ASN A 2 1.86 6.25 -10.19
CA ASN A 2 0.77 5.30 -10.41
C ASN A 2 1.36 3.92 -10.67
N ALA A 3 1.61 3.16 -9.62
CA ALA A 3 2.03 1.77 -9.73
C ALA A 3 0.76 0.93 -9.94
N PHE A 4 0.46 0.63 -11.21
CA PHE A 4 -0.52 -0.37 -11.60
C PHE A 4 0.11 -1.74 -11.33
N TRP A 5 -0.29 -2.39 -10.23
CA TRP A 5 0.14 -3.74 -9.89
C TRP A 5 -0.91 -4.71 -10.41
N LEU A 6 -0.70 -5.30 -11.58
CA LEU A 6 -1.50 -6.44 -12.01
C LEU A 6 -0.64 -7.68 -12.19
N PHE A 7 -1.28 -8.81 -11.88
CA PHE A 7 -1.02 -10.21 -12.24
C PHE A 7 -0.70 -11.17 -11.09
N THR A 8 -1.41 -12.29 -11.20
CA THR A 8 -1.55 -13.41 -10.27
C THR A 8 -0.79 -14.59 -10.86
N CYS A 9 -0.05 -15.33 -10.04
CA CYS A 9 0.66 -16.54 -10.47
C CYS A 9 -0.37 -17.60 -10.93
N LEU A 10 -0.34 -17.99 -12.21
CA LEU A 10 -1.08 -19.14 -12.75
C LEU A 10 -0.09 -20.28 -13.01
N THR A 11 -0.06 -21.27 -12.12
CA THR A 11 0.72 -22.49 -12.34
C THR A 11 -0.03 -23.40 -13.32
N PHE A 12 0.59 -23.74 -14.45
CA PHE A 12 0.06 -24.73 -15.41
C PHE A 12 0.81 -26.06 -15.25
N PRO A 13 0.35 -26.97 -14.37
CA PRO A 13 0.99 -28.27 -14.23
C PRO A 13 0.90 -29.06 -15.56
N GLY A 14 2.04 -29.61 -15.99
CA GLY A 14 2.13 -30.52 -17.15
C GLY A 14 2.54 -29.90 -18.50
N ARG A 15 2.81 -28.58 -18.59
CA ARG A 15 3.16 -27.92 -19.88
C ARG A 15 4.61 -27.43 -20.01
N GLY A 16 5.49 -27.67 -19.02
CA GLY A 16 6.89 -27.25 -19.08
C GLY A 16 7.12 -25.73 -19.12
N LEU A 17 6.10 -24.93 -18.78
CA LEU A 17 6.15 -23.47 -18.80
C LEU A 17 6.83 -22.93 -17.53
N LYS A 18 7.72 -21.96 -17.72
CA LYS A 18 8.40 -21.22 -16.65
C LYS A 18 7.67 -19.90 -16.42
N LEU A 19 7.46 -19.53 -15.17
CA LEU A 19 6.69 -18.35 -14.79
C LEU A 19 7.53 -17.39 -13.94
N VAL A 20 7.48 -16.11 -14.31
CA VAL A 20 8.06 -15.01 -13.56
C VAL A 20 6.99 -13.94 -13.39
N ASP A 21 6.76 -13.53 -12.16
CA ASP A 21 5.87 -12.44 -11.78
C ASP A 21 6.71 -11.16 -11.65
N ALA A 22 6.56 -10.21 -12.58
CA ALA A 22 7.41 -9.03 -12.72
C ALA A 22 6.63 -7.74 -13.07
N PRO A 23 5.78 -7.21 -12.17
CA PRO A 23 5.15 -5.92 -12.36
C PRO A 23 6.17 -4.79 -12.41
N VAL A 24 5.77 -3.74 -13.12
CA VAL A 24 6.64 -2.62 -13.47
C VAL A 24 6.04 -1.31 -12.97
N SER A 25 6.91 -0.38 -12.59
CA SER A 25 6.56 0.98 -12.21
C SER A 25 7.39 1.97 -13.04
N GLY A 26 6.73 3.01 -13.56
CA GLY A 26 7.38 4.03 -14.38
C GLY A 26 6.54 4.60 -15.52
N GLY A 27 5.45 3.92 -15.90
CA GLY A 27 4.56 4.35 -16.97
C GLY A 27 5.16 4.17 -18.37
N VAL A 28 4.38 4.52 -19.40
CA VAL A 28 4.71 4.25 -20.82
C VAL A 28 6.04 4.89 -21.24
N LYS A 29 6.31 6.12 -20.79
CA LYS A 29 7.56 6.84 -21.13
C LYS A 29 8.82 6.10 -20.66
N ARG A 30 8.84 5.65 -19.40
CA ARG A 30 9.99 4.88 -18.88
C ARG A 30 10.07 3.49 -19.49
N ALA A 31 8.93 2.93 -19.93
CA ALA A 31 8.93 1.67 -20.66
C ALA A 31 9.60 1.80 -22.03
N SER A 32 9.33 2.88 -22.78
CA SER A 32 10.01 3.13 -24.05
C SER A 32 11.50 3.44 -23.89
N GLU A 33 11.90 4.01 -22.77
CA GLU A 33 13.29 4.36 -22.46
C GLU A 33 14.08 3.20 -21.82
N GLY A 34 13.44 2.06 -21.51
CA GLY A 34 14.08 0.94 -20.81
C GLY A 34 14.47 1.25 -19.36
N THR A 35 13.89 2.30 -18.76
CA THR A 35 14.25 2.78 -17.42
C THR A 35 13.21 2.39 -16.37
N LEU A 36 12.51 1.26 -16.54
CA LEU A 36 11.49 0.85 -15.59
C LEU A 36 12.09 0.45 -14.25
N THR A 37 11.27 0.53 -13.20
CA THR A 37 11.53 -0.19 -11.96
C THR A 37 10.72 -1.47 -11.99
N ILE A 38 11.40 -2.61 -11.91
CA ILE A 38 10.80 -3.94 -12.02
C ILE A 38 11.04 -4.69 -10.71
N MET A 39 10.00 -5.37 -10.21
CA MET A 39 10.12 -6.28 -9.07
C MET A 39 9.73 -7.69 -9.51
N ALA A 40 10.70 -8.59 -9.66
CA ALA A 40 10.54 -9.92 -10.22
C ALA A 40 10.60 -11.02 -9.15
N SER A 41 9.75 -12.04 -9.26
CA SER A 41 9.80 -13.28 -8.46
C SER A 41 9.46 -14.50 -9.32
N GLY A 42 10.10 -15.63 -9.05
CA GLY A 42 9.94 -16.87 -9.82
C GLY A 42 10.92 -17.95 -9.32
N THR A 43 10.97 -19.10 -10.00
CA THR A 43 12.03 -20.09 -9.73
C THR A 43 13.37 -19.59 -10.24
N ASP A 44 14.47 -20.11 -9.70
CA ASP A 44 15.82 -19.70 -10.10
C ASP A 44 16.06 -19.98 -11.60
N GLU A 45 15.55 -21.09 -12.14
CA GLU A 45 15.68 -21.36 -13.58
C GLU A 45 14.84 -20.41 -14.44
N SER A 46 13.72 -19.92 -13.92
CA SER A 46 12.86 -18.97 -14.62
C SER A 46 13.48 -17.58 -14.64
N LEU A 47 13.98 -17.13 -13.48
CA LEU A 47 14.66 -15.84 -13.32
C LEU A 47 15.97 -15.77 -14.11
N THR A 48 16.73 -16.87 -14.16
CA THR A 48 17.95 -16.95 -14.98
C THR A 48 17.62 -16.83 -16.47
N CYS A 49 16.55 -17.49 -16.92
CA CYS A 49 16.12 -17.47 -18.32
C CYS A 49 15.64 -16.08 -18.77
N THR A 50 14.95 -15.34 -17.89
CA THR A 50 14.38 -14.02 -18.22
C THR A 50 15.25 -12.84 -17.80
N GLY A 51 16.35 -13.09 -17.07
CA GLY A 51 17.14 -12.05 -16.41
C GLY A 51 17.66 -10.97 -17.35
N SER A 52 18.19 -11.36 -18.51
CA SER A 52 18.71 -10.41 -19.51
C SER A 52 17.64 -9.45 -20.05
N VAL A 53 16.44 -9.95 -20.32
CA VAL A 53 15.30 -9.15 -20.79
C VAL A 53 14.82 -8.19 -19.69
N LEU A 54 14.67 -8.69 -18.46
CA LEU A 54 14.24 -7.87 -17.34
C LEU A 54 15.25 -6.76 -17.04
N SER A 55 16.55 -7.06 -17.09
CA SER A 55 17.61 -6.06 -16.91
C SER A 55 17.62 -5.02 -18.02
N ALA A 56 17.41 -5.39 -19.28
CA ALA A 56 17.38 -4.44 -20.39
C ALA A 56 16.19 -3.47 -20.34
N LEU A 57 15.08 -3.91 -19.74
CA LEU A 57 13.86 -3.10 -19.58
C LEU A 57 13.87 -2.22 -18.33
N SER A 58 14.85 -2.40 -17.44
CA SER A 58 14.85 -1.80 -16.12
C SER A 58 16.10 -0.98 -15.82
N GLU A 59 15.90 0.17 -15.21
CA GLU A 59 16.96 0.88 -14.49
C GLU A 59 17.20 0.26 -13.10
N LYS A 60 16.13 -0.25 -12.49
CA LYS A 60 16.17 -0.91 -11.17
C LYS A 60 15.40 -2.23 -11.21
N LEU A 61 16.13 -3.34 -11.03
CA LEU A 61 15.57 -4.68 -10.95
C LEU A 61 15.67 -5.21 -9.51
N TYR A 62 14.53 -5.43 -8.87
CA TYR A 62 14.44 -6.07 -7.55
C TYR A 62 14.05 -7.53 -7.72
N VAL A 63 14.97 -8.45 -7.43
CA VAL A 63 14.71 -9.90 -7.46
C VAL A 63 14.31 -10.37 -6.07
N ILE A 64 13.05 -10.77 -5.92
CA ILE A 64 12.50 -11.33 -4.68
C ILE A 64 12.62 -12.86 -4.75
N ARG A 65 13.50 -13.41 -3.93
CA ARG A 65 13.65 -14.87 -3.78
C ARG A 65 12.48 -15.44 -2.97
N GLY A 66 12.08 -16.67 -3.29
CA GLY A 66 10.94 -17.34 -2.65
C GLY A 66 9.97 -18.00 -3.63
N GLY A 67 10.31 -18.10 -4.91
CA GLY A 67 9.48 -18.75 -5.91
C GLY A 67 8.28 -17.91 -6.36
N CYS A 68 7.34 -18.56 -7.02
CA CYS A 68 6.11 -17.92 -7.50
C CYS A 68 5.25 -17.48 -6.32
N GLY A 69 4.80 -16.22 -6.31
CA GLY A 69 3.98 -15.65 -5.23
C GLY A 69 4.76 -14.89 -4.16
N ALA A 70 6.09 -14.97 -4.12
CA ALA A 70 6.90 -14.20 -3.16
C ALA A 70 6.66 -12.68 -3.29
N ARG A 71 6.51 -12.18 -4.51
CA ARG A 71 6.15 -10.78 -4.75
C ARG A 71 4.74 -10.43 -4.26
N SER A 72 3.77 -11.33 -4.41
CA SER A 72 2.43 -11.13 -3.83
C SER A 72 2.53 -10.93 -2.32
N GLY A 73 3.44 -11.64 -1.64
CA GLY A 73 3.78 -11.41 -0.23
C GLY A 73 4.32 -9.99 0.03
N VAL A 74 5.27 -9.50 -0.77
CA VAL A 74 5.78 -8.12 -0.65
C VAL A 74 4.67 -7.08 -0.83
N LYS A 75 3.80 -7.28 -1.83
CA LYS A 75 2.65 -6.40 -2.07
C LYS A 75 1.69 -6.43 -0.88
N MET A 76 1.43 -7.61 -0.32
CA MET A 76 0.57 -7.80 0.85
C MET A 76 1.11 -7.02 2.06
N ILE A 77 2.41 -7.13 2.36
CA ILE A 77 3.05 -6.37 3.44
C ILE A 77 2.94 -4.86 3.20
N ASN A 78 3.17 -4.40 1.97
CA ASN A 78 3.04 -2.98 1.64
C ASN A 78 1.59 -2.47 1.80
N GLN A 79 0.58 -3.28 1.48
CA GLN A 79 -0.81 -2.93 1.72
C GLN A 79 -1.15 -2.92 3.22
N LEU A 80 -0.64 -3.89 3.99
CA LEU A 80 -0.76 -3.93 5.46
C LEU A 80 -0.26 -2.62 6.08
N LEU A 81 0.99 -2.24 5.77
CA LEU A 81 1.59 -1.00 6.28
C LEU A 81 0.80 0.23 5.84
N ALA A 82 0.29 0.23 4.60
CA ALA A 82 -0.52 1.34 4.11
C ALA A 82 -1.78 1.55 4.96
N GLY A 83 -2.50 0.47 5.28
CA GLY A 83 -3.70 0.53 6.10
C GLY A 83 -3.41 1.07 7.50
N VAL A 84 -2.40 0.50 8.18
CA VAL A 84 -2.03 0.91 9.54
C VAL A 84 -1.62 2.38 9.59
N HIS A 85 -0.76 2.84 8.68
CA HIS A 85 -0.31 4.22 8.67
C HIS A 85 -1.43 5.23 8.43
N ILE A 86 -2.41 4.89 7.59
CA ILE A 86 -3.58 5.75 7.36
C ILE A 86 -4.44 5.83 8.62
N ALA A 87 -4.72 4.69 9.26
CA ALA A 87 -5.51 4.66 10.48
C ALA A 87 -4.84 5.47 11.60
N SER A 88 -3.55 5.23 11.85
CA SER A 88 -2.79 5.98 12.86
C SER A 88 -2.68 7.47 12.55
N GLY A 89 -2.52 7.83 11.26
CA GLY A 89 -2.52 9.22 10.84
C GLY A 89 -3.85 9.93 11.11
N ALA A 90 -4.97 9.28 10.79
CA ALA A 90 -6.29 9.83 11.05
C ALA A 90 -6.53 10.05 12.56
N GLU A 91 -6.19 9.09 13.41
CA GLU A 91 -6.32 9.22 14.87
C GLU A 91 -5.43 10.35 15.43
N ALA A 92 -4.18 10.44 15.00
CA ALA A 92 -3.26 11.48 15.46
C ALA A 92 -3.79 12.89 15.13
N MET A 93 -4.32 13.07 13.91
CA MET A 93 -4.90 14.35 13.50
C MET A 93 -6.20 14.68 14.22
N ALA A 94 -7.05 13.67 14.47
CA ALA A 94 -8.30 13.84 15.21
C ALA A 94 -8.02 14.21 16.68
N LEU A 95 -7.02 13.59 17.32
CA LEU A 95 -6.57 13.98 18.65
C LEU A 95 -6.02 15.41 18.66
N GLY A 96 -5.18 15.77 17.68
CA GLY A 96 -4.67 17.13 17.54
C GLY A 96 -5.77 18.18 17.46
N ALA A 97 -6.83 17.90 16.68
CA ALA A 97 -7.98 18.78 16.60
C ALA A 97 -8.76 18.87 17.92
N ARG A 98 -8.93 17.76 18.63
CA ARG A 98 -9.60 17.75 19.95
C ARG A 98 -8.84 18.48 21.03
N LEU A 99 -7.51 18.54 20.91
CA LEU A 99 -6.65 19.39 21.74
C LEU A 99 -6.69 20.88 21.34
N GLY A 100 -7.47 21.26 20.32
CA GLY A 100 -7.57 22.63 19.83
C GLY A 100 -6.37 23.10 19.01
N LEU A 101 -5.53 22.16 18.52
CA LEU A 101 -4.38 22.51 17.69
C LEU A 101 -4.81 22.84 16.26
N ASN A 102 -4.09 23.75 15.61
CA ASN A 102 -4.22 23.95 14.18
C ASN A 102 -3.70 22.70 13.44
N THR A 103 -4.62 21.94 12.85
CA THR A 103 -4.33 20.65 12.22
C THR A 103 -3.41 20.77 11.00
N ARG A 104 -3.47 21.86 10.23
CA ARG A 104 -2.54 22.08 9.10
C ARG A 104 -1.12 22.34 9.60
N MET A 105 -0.98 23.21 10.61
CA MET A 105 0.32 23.47 11.24
C MET A 105 0.90 22.20 11.89
N LEU A 106 0.05 21.40 12.53
CA LEU A 106 0.44 20.11 13.11
C LEU A 106 0.93 19.14 12.03
N PHE A 107 0.22 19.03 10.92
CA PHE A 107 0.63 18.21 9.77
C PHE A 107 2.01 18.62 9.25
N ASP A 108 2.22 19.91 9.00
CA ASP A 108 3.50 20.43 8.49
C ASP A 108 4.65 20.18 9.48
N PHE A 109 4.39 20.36 10.78
CA PHE A 109 5.36 20.08 11.83
C PHE A 109 5.76 18.60 11.85
N VAL A 110 4.80 17.68 11.81
CA VAL A 110 5.05 16.23 11.85
C VAL A 110 5.79 15.76 10.59
N LYS A 111 5.38 16.26 9.42
CA LYS A 111 6.03 15.97 8.13
C LYS A 111 7.51 16.35 8.15
N ASN A 112 7.83 17.56 8.64
CA ASN A 112 9.20 18.08 8.61
C ASN A 112 10.12 17.47 9.69
N ARG A 113 9.58 16.85 10.74
CA ARG A 113 10.36 16.24 11.83
C ARG A 113 10.69 14.76 11.62
N GLY A 114 10.36 14.20 10.45
CA GLY A 114 10.66 12.81 10.10
C GLY A 114 9.80 11.76 10.82
N ARG A 115 8.81 12.18 11.61
CA ARG A 115 7.84 11.28 12.29
C ARG A 115 6.61 11.03 11.41
N THR A 116 6.86 10.80 10.13
CA THR A 116 5.83 10.70 9.09
C THR A 116 6.01 9.42 8.27
N SER A 117 4.99 9.07 7.51
CA SER A 117 5.06 8.02 6.49
C SER A 117 4.57 8.58 5.16
N TRP A 118 4.95 7.93 4.05
CA TRP A 118 4.43 8.32 2.74
C TRP A 118 2.90 8.37 2.70
N MET A 119 2.24 7.45 3.40
CA MET A 119 0.78 7.42 3.48
C MET A 119 0.22 8.56 4.32
N PHE A 120 0.91 8.97 5.40
CA PHE A 120 0.52 10.16 6.16
C PHE A 120 0.60 11.41 5.27
N GLU A 121 1.75 11.64 4.62
CA GLU A 121 1.96 12.81 3.76
C GLU A 121 1.00 12.86 2.58
N ASN A 122 0.69 11.70 1.99
CA ASN A 122 -0.16 11.63 0.82
C ASN A 122 -1.65 11.63 1.19
N ARG A 123 -2.08 11.14 2.36
CA ARG A 123 -3.51 10.92 2.68
C ARG A 123 -4.08 11.95 3.65
N VAL A 124 -3.29 12.44 4.61
CA VAL A 124 -3.77 13.41 5.58
C VAL A 124 -4.23 14.73 4.95
N PRO A 125 -3.54 15.32 3.95
CA PRO A 125 -4.02 16.55 3.32
C PRO A 125 -5.45 16.45 2.79
N HIS A 126 -5.80 15.32 2.15
CA HIS A 126 -7.16 15.06 1.69
C HIS A 126 -8.18 14.99 2.84
N MET A 127 -7.78 14.43 3.99
CA MET A 127 -8.63 14.43 5.20
C MET A 127 -8.84 15.86 5.72
N LEU A 128 -7.80 16.71 5.69
CA LEU A 128 -7.88 18.11 6.12
C LEU A 128 -8.73 18.97 5.17
N ASP A 129 -8.74 18.63 3.89
CA ASP A 129 -9.48 19.32 2.83
C ASP A 129 -10.93 18.81 2.68
N ASN A 130 -11.35 17.83 3.50
CA ASN A 130 -12.62 17.11 3.37
C ASN A 130 -12.84 16.48 1.97
N ASP A 131 -11.76 16.21 1.24
CA ASP A 131 -11.79 15.58 -0.07
C ASP A 131 -11.64 14.06 0.08
N TYR A 132 -12.77 13.37 0.21
CA TYR A 132 -12.83 11.91 0.33
C TYR A 132 -12.94 11.19 -1.01
N THR A 133 -12.86 11.93 -2.11
CA THR A 133 -12.96 11.43 -3.49
C THR A 133 -11.84 10.45 -3.88
N PRO A 134 -10.59 10.53 -3.37
CA PRO A 134 -9.53 9.64 -3.82
C PRO A 134 -9.41 8.33 -3.00
N PHE A 135 -9.63 7.21 -3.68
CA PHE A 135 -8.90 5.93 -3.51
C PHE A 135 -9.05 5.08 -2.23
N LEU A 136 -9.78 5.50 -1.18
CA LEU A 136 -9.94 4.69 0.05
C LEU A 136 -10.66 3.34 -0.21
N LYS A 137 -11.61 3.29 -1.14
CA LYS A 137 -12.35 2.06 -1.52
C LYS A 137 -11.46 0.93 -2.05
N LEU A 138 -10.41 1.26 -2.80
CA LEU A 138 -9.57 0.28 -3.51
C LEU A 138 -8.46 -0.28 -2.60
N LEU A 139 -8.01 0.50 -1.61
CA LEU A 139 -7.06 0.07 -0.58
C LEU A 139 -7.76 -0.83 0.47
N TYR A 140 -8.97 -0.45 0.87
CA TYR A 140 -9.81 -1.17 1.83
C TYR A 140 -10.08 -2.62 1.38
N ASN A 141 -10.50 -2.82 0.12
CA ASN A 141 -10.83 -4.16 -0.39
C ASN A 141 -9.63 -5.12 -0.45
N HIS A 142 -8.42 -4.62 -0.68
CA HIS A 142 -7.20 -5.46 -0.70
C HIS A 142 -6.67 -5.80 0.70
N LEU A 143 -6.79 -4.88 1.66
CA LEU A 143 -6.46 -5.11 3.06
C LEU A 143 -7.38 -6.16 3.71
N GLN A 144 -8.69 -6.06 3.44
CA GLN A 144 -9.75 -6.90 4.00
C GLN A 144 -9.59 -8.41 3.74
N GLY A 145 -9.31 -8.79 2.49
CA GLY A 145 -9.45 -10.19 2.07
C GLY A 145 -8.16 -11.01 2.08
N ILE A 146 -7.03 -10.38 1.74
CA ILE A 146 -5.77 -11.10 1.48
C ILE A 146 -4.91 -11.15 2.74
N VAL A 147 -4.66 -10.00 3.37
CA VAL A 147 -3.74 -9.90 4.53
C VAL A 147 -4.24 -10.75 5.71
N THR A 148 -5.50 -10.54 6.12
CA THR A 148 -6.08 -11.24 7.28
C THR A 148 -6.19 -12.75 7.06
N ARG A 149 -6.58 -13.17 5.84
CA ARG A 149 -6.70 -14.58 5.48
C ARG A 149 -5.34 -15.28 5.43
N GLU A 150 -4.35 -14.67 4.80
CA GLU A 150 -2.98 -15.20 4.74
C GLU A 150 -2.35 -15.26 6.15
N SER A 151 -2.56 -14.24 6.99
CA SER A 151 -2.04 -14.25 8.36
C SER A 151 -2.60 -15.40 9.21
N SER A 152 -3.88 -15.74 9.00
CA SER A 152 -4.55 -16.86 9.66
C SER A 152 -4.00 -18.20 9.18
N SER A 153 -3.75 -18.35 7.87
CA SER A 153 -3.09 -19.53 7.28
C SER A 153 -1.67 -19.74 7.85
N LEU A 154 -0.92 -18.64 7.97
CA LEU A 154 0.45 -18.64 8.49
C LEU A 154 0.54 -18.64 10.02
N LYS A 155 -0.59 -18.56 10.74
CA LYS A 155 -0.68 -18.45 12.20
C LYS A 155 0.14 -17.29 12.78
N VAL A 156 0.23 -16.18 12.05
CA VAL A 156 0.94 -14.97 12.50
C VAL A 156 -0.09 -13.96 13.04
N PRO A 157 -0.06 -13.60 14.33
CA PRO A 157 -0.99 -12.63 14.87
C PRO A 157 -0.65 -11.20 14.42
N LEU A 158 -1.62 -10.50 13.82
CA LEU A 158 -1.47 -9.13 13.32
C LEU A 158 -2.36 -8.13 14.07
N HIS A 159 -2.13 -7.96 15.37
CA HIS A 159 -3.01 -7.17 16.26
C HIS A 159 -3.30 -5.74 15.76
N ILE A 160 -2.26 -5.00 15.36
CA ILE A 160 -2.41 -3.60 14.90
C ILE A 160 -3.19 -3.53 13.59
N ALA A 161 -2.94 -4.47 12.67
CA ALA A 161 -3.65 -4.54 11.41
C ALA A 161 -5.15 -4.87 11.63
N THR A 162 -5.46 -5.75 12.57
CA THR A 162 -6.83 -6.08 12.95
C THR A 162 -7.56 -4.85 13.51
N VAL A 163 -6.94 -4.10 14.42
CA VAL A 163 -7.55 -2.86 14.95
C VAL A 163 -7.75 -1.82 13.85
N ALA A 164 -6.73 -1.59 13.03
CA ALA A 164 -6.82 -0.67 11.89
C ALA A 164 -7.97 -1.07 10.94
N HIS A 165 -8.11 -2.37 10.67
CA HIS A 165 -9.19 -2.92 9.85
C HIS A 165 -10.58 -2.64 10.45
N GLN A 166 -10.75 -2.81 11.77
CA GLN A 166 -12.00 -2.45 12.44
C GLN A 166 -12.29 -0.94 12.37
N LEU A 167 -11.26 -0.08 12.47
CA LEU A 167 -11.42 1.37 12.31
C LEU A 167 -11.89 1.76 10.91
N PHE A 168 -11.41 1.06 9.87
CA PHE A 168 -11.91 1.26 8.52
C PHE A 168 -13.36 0.77 8.35
N LEU A 169 -13.72 -0.38 8.96
CA LEU A 169 -15.09 -0.92 8.94
C LEU A 169 -16.09 0.02 9.61
N ALA A 170 -15.73 0.56 10.77
CA ALA A 170 -16.54 1.51 11.51
C ALA A 170 -16.61 2.90 10.84
N GLY A 171 -15.91 3.10 9.72
CA GLY A 171 -15.84 4.39 9.03
C GLY A 171 -15.07 5.45 9.80
N VAL A 172 -14.43 5.10 10.93
CA VAL A 172 -13.76 6.03 11.86
C VAL A 172 -12.62 6.79 11.18
N VAL A 173 -11.95 6.21 10.19
CA VAL A 173 -10.93 6.92 9.41
C VAL A 173 -11.48 8.14 8.65
N ILE A 174 -12.79 8.16 8.35
CA ILE A 174 -13.51 9.29 7.73
C ILE A 174 -14.25 10.09 8.82
N PHE A 175 -14.97 9.38 9.70
CA PHE A 175 -15.84 9.95 10.74
C PHE A 175 -15.11 10.64 11.88
N CYS A 176 -13.95 10.13 12.31
CA CYS A 176 -13.19 10.69 13.43
C CYS A 176 -12.74 12.12 13.11
N PHE A 177 -12.40 12.41 11.85
CA PHE A 177 -12.04 13.77 11.46
C PHE A 177 -13.28 14.69 11.38
N GLN A 178 -14.38 14.28 10.74
CA GLN A 178 -15.59 15.13 10.64
C GLN A 178 -16.26 15.40 12.00
N VAL A 179 -16.48 14.37 12.82
CA VAL A 179 -17.21 14.48 14.10
C VAL A 179 -16.33 15.07 15.21
N LEU A 180 -15.02 14.82 15.19
CA LEU A 180 -14.14 15.35 16.22
C LEU A 180 -13.54 16.72 15.88
N CYS A 181 -13.29 17.05 14.60
CA CYS A 181 -12.70 18.34 14.20
C CYS A 181 -13.74 19.42 13.85
N PHE A 182 -14.94 19.05 13.39
CA PHE A 182 -15.99 20.00 13.00
C PHE A 182 -17.34 19.70 13.66
N PRO A 183 -17.48 19.90 14.98
CA PRO A 183 -18.72 19.62 15.70
C PRO A 183 -19.93 20.47 15.26
N GLN A 184 -19.73 21.53 14.46
CA GLN A 184 -20.79 22.44 14.03
C GLN A 184 -21.46 22.12 12.68
N SER A 185 -21.05 21.04 12.00
CA SER A 185 -21.56 20.73 10.63
C SER A 185 -22.76 19.78 10.60
N PHE A 186 -23.39 19.51 11.75
CA PHE A 186 -24.49 18.54 11.90
C PHE A 186 -25.84 19.19 12.29
N PHE A 187 -26.02 20.49 12.05
CA PHE A 187 -27.32 21.16 12.06
C PHE A 187 -27.56 21.90 10.76
#